data_AF-A0A7V1F9W7-F1
#
_entry.id   AF-A0A7V1F9W7-F1
#
_cell.length_a   1.000
_cell.length_b   1.000
_cell.length_c   1.000
_cell.angle_alpha   90.00
_cell.angle_beta   90.00
_cell.angle_gamma   90.00
#
_symmetry.space_group_name_H-M   'P 1'
#
loop_
_entity.id
_entity.type
_entity.pdbx_description
1 polymer ?
#
loop_
_entity_poly.entity_id
_entity_poly.type
_entity_poly.pdbx_seq_one_letter_code
_entity_poly.pdbx_strand_id
1 'polypeptide(L)'
;MAAGLLFSCSRRTARQPEEKILAKIGDRTLSVNEFIRRAEYTIRPPYCRSDNYIHRKIVLNSLIAEKLLALEAGADNPLTQNEEFQDFLEGRKEQAMRQWLFAHDFYQKVKLDTHRVKQVYKLAGRTYRIAYFSVKTPIAANVVRDKLKTGEPFKQVFRDFGGLKKLPRRQVKWTDPENKAIEQALFSAPLKKNQIVGPLKVGDNFFTTIEVLGWTDEAAVSNSQIQQRWKDVTDRLREREALNSYRQFAARLMHGKRVVFNQKTFQALVKIYLPIYLKSNKEKKQTFNQLFWEKKSPEKVLRNRSGEQIARILNEPLLRLNNATWTVAGFLKEARRHPPVFRKRHMSGREFPEQFKLAIVDLIQDKFVAQAAEKKGYDKVNLVKRNVAMWRDNLLALYGRNKFLDSIGKKDAFYKDQSKILQNDLNP
;
A
#
# COMPACT_ATOMS: atom_id res chain seq x y z
N MET A 1 -17.60 56.82 1.96
CA MET A 1 -17.70 55.56 1.19
C MET A 1 -16.40 54.79 1.37
N ALA A 2 -16.40 53.76 2.22
CA ALA A 2 -15.22 52.92 2.45
C ALA A 2 -15.23 51.75 1.45
N ALA A 3 -14.26 51.74 0.55
CA ALA A 3 -14.04 50.65 -0.39
C ALA A 3 -13.45 49.45 0.35
N GLY A 4 -14.26 48.41 0.54
CA GLY A 4 -13.82 47.14 1.10
C GLY A 4 -12.94 46.39 0.10
N LEU A 5 -11.63 46.32 0.40
CA LEU A 5 -10.69 45.41 -0.25
C LEU A 5 -11.06 43.96 0.12
N LEU A 6 -11.82 43.30 -0.75
CA LEU A 6 -11.99 41.85 -0.73
C LEU A 6 -10.66 41.20 -1.12
N PHE A 7 -9.85 40.85 -0.12
CA PHE A 7 -8.75 39.90 -0.29
C PHE A 7 -9.34 38.53 -0.61
N SER A 8 -9.59 38.29 -1.91
CA SER A 8 -9.78 36.96 -2.45
C SER A 8 -8.49 36.18 -2.20
N CYS A 9 -8.51 35.32 -1.18
CA CYS A 9 -7.49 34.31 -0.94
C CYS A 9 -7.54 33.33 -2.12
N SER A 10 -6.86 33.67 -3.23
CA SER A 10 -6.67 32.76 -4.33
C SER A 10 -5.98 31.51 -3.79
N ARG A 11 -6.71 30.40 -3.66
CA ARG A 11 -6.12 29.10 -3.30
C ARG A 11 -4.96 28.88 -4.25
N ARG A 12 -3.72 28.81 -3.72
CA ARG A 12 -2.52 28.50 -4.52
C ARG A 12 -2.84 27.27 -5.36
N THR A 13 -2.89 27.45 -6.68
CA THR A 13 -3.16 26.37 -7.62
C THR A 13 -2.05 25.35 -7.47
N ALA A 14 -2.41 24.10 -7.17
CA ALA A 14 -1.45 23.03 -7.02
C ALA A 14 -0.64 22.88 -8.32
N ARG A 15 0.68 22.69 -8.19
CA ARG A 15 1.59 22.46 -9.33
C ARG A 15 1.06 21.31 -10.17
N GLN A 16 1.00 21.52 -11.49
CA GLN A 16 0.62 20.51 -12.46
C GLN A 16 1.91 19.87 -13.00
N PRO A 17 2.30 18.66 -12.57
CA PRO A 17 3.43 17.95 -13.15
C PRO A 17 3.20 17.66 -14.63
N GLU A 18 4.24 17.77 -15.45
CA GLU A 18 4.14 17.43 -16.87
C GLU A 18 3.99 15.92 -17.06
N GLU A 19 3.20 15.53 -18.07
CA GLU A 19 2.98 14.15 -18.46
C GLU A 19 3.33 13.96 -19.93
N LYS A 20 4.19 12.99 -20.23
CA LYS A 20 4.47 12.60 -21.61
C LYS A 20 3.33 11.72 -22.13
N ILE A 21 2.63 12.19 -23.16
CA ILE A 21 1.53 11.46 -23.81
C ILE A 21 2.09 10.48 -24.83
N LEU A 22 1.65 9.22 -24.74
CA LEU A 22 2.00 8.13 -25.67
C LEU A 22 0.97 7.97 -26.78
N ALA A 23 -0.31 8.16 -26.48
CA ALA A 23 -1.40 8.03 -27.46
C ALA A 23 -2.57 8.97 -27.14
N LYS A 24 -3.29 9.39 -28.19
CA LYS A 24 -4.57 10.10 -28.13
C LYS A 24 -5.64 9.20 -28.74
N ILE A 25 -6.78 9.04 -28.05
CA ILE A 25 -7.88 8.16 -28.43
C ILE A 25 -9.17 8.95 -28.25
N GLY A 26 -9.66 9.58 -29.32
CA GLY A 26 -10.74 10.57 -29.22
C GLY A 26 -10.36 11.72 -28.28
N ASP A 27 -11.18 11.96 -27.25
CA ASP A 27 -10.95 12.93 -26.18
C ASP A 27 -10.05 12.39 -25.04
N ARG A 28 -9.67 11.11 -25.08
CA ARG A 28 -8.84 10.45 -24.06
C ARG A 28 -7.36 10.46 -24.44
N THR A 29 -6.51 10.36 -23.43
CA THR A 29 -5.06 10.29 -23.61
C THR A 29 -4.45 9.22 -22.73
N LEU A 30 -3.41 8.56 -23.22
CA LEU A 30 -2.61 7.60 -22.46
C LEU A 30 -1.22 8.19 -22.24
N SER A 31 -0.79 8.34 -20.98
CA SER A 31 0.56 8.83 -20.65
C SER A 31 1.56 7.71 -20.41
N VAL A 32 2.86 8.05 -20.38
CA VAL A 32 3.93 7.11 -20.01
C VAL A 32 3.70 6.53 -18.61
N ASN A 33 3.34 7.37 -17.63
CA ASN A 33 3.13 6.93 -16.26
C ASN A 33 1.91 6.00 -16.14
N GLU A 34 0.86 6.26 -16.92
CA GLU A 34 -0.29 5.38 -17.02
C GLU A 34 0.09 4.03 -17.65
N PHE A 35 0.85 4.05 -18.75
CA PHE A 35 1.36 2.83 -19.40
C PHE A 35 2.19 1.98 -18.44
N ILE A 36 3.17 2.57 -17.74
CA ILE A 36 4.02 1.85 -16.79
C ILE A 36 3.16 1.20 -15.69
N ARG A 37 2.26 1.97 -15.09
CA ARG A 37 1.37 1.47 -14.02
C ARG A 37 0.45 0.37 -14.52
N ARG A 38 -0.18 0.55 -15.68
CA ARG A 38 -1.16 -0.40 -16.21
C ARG A 38 -0.48 -1.65 -16.77
N ALA A 39 0.73 -1.55 -17.31
CA ALA A 39 1.47 -2.70 -17.81
C ALA A 39 1.67 -3.80 -16.76
N GLU A 40 1.77 -3.45 -15.47
CA GLU A 40 1.87 -4.42 -14.37
C GLU A 40 0.56 -5.16 -14.08
N TYR A 41 -0.59 -4.56 -14.39
CA TYR A 41 -1.91 -5.06 -14.03
C TYR A 41 -2.75 -5.55 -15.21
N THR A 42 -2.39 -5.19 -16.44
CA THR A 42 -3.08 -5.64 -17.64
C THR A 42 -2.81 -7.13 -17.85
N ILE A 43 -3.88 -7.89 -18.09
CA ILE A 43 -3.79 -9.30 -18.47
C ILE A 43 -3.00 -9.38 -19.77
N ARG A 44 -1.91 -10.13 -19.75
CA ARG A 44 -1.03 -10.30 -20.92
C ARG A 44 -1.30 -11.67 -21.55
N PRO A 45 -1.37 -11.75 -22.89
CA PRO A 45 -1.34 -13.04 -23.55
C PRO A 45 -0.11 -13.85 -23.13
N PRO A 46 -0.17 -15.20 -23.12
CA PRO A 46 0.95 -16.04 -22.70
C PRO A 46 2.26 -15.76 -23.45
N TYR A 47 2.20 -15.26 -24.68
CA TYR A 47 3.39 -14.88 -25.47
C TYR A 47 3.98 -13.51 -25.09
N CYS A 48 3.26 -12.65 -24.36
CA CYS A 48 3.70 -11.29 -24.01
C CYS A 48 4.38 -11.24 -22.61
N ARG A 49 5.54 -11.89 -22.47
CA ARG A 49 6.24 -12.07 -21.17
C ARG A 49 7.51 -11.24 -20.94
N SER A 50 8.14 -10.70 -21.98
CA SER A 50 9.33 -9.83 -21.88
C SER A 50 8.98 -8.33 -21.86
N ASP A 51 10.01 -7.47 -21.81
CA ASP A 51 9.91 -6.02 -21.90
C ASP A 51 10.38 -5.44 -23.25
N ASN A 52 10.56 -6.27 -24.29
CA ASN A 52 11.06 -5.79 -25.58
C ASN A 52 10.03 -4.86 -26.29
N TYR A 53 10.48 -4.20 -27.35
CA TYR A 53 9.65 -3.23 -28.09
C TYR A 53 8.30 -3.81 -28.56
N ILE A 54 8.30 -5.04 -29.10
CA ILE A 54 7.08 -5.70 -29.59
C ILE A 54 6.09 -5.90 -28.44
N HIS A 55 6.57 -6.38 -27.30
CA HIS A 55 5.72 -6.62 -26.13
C HIS A 55 5.19 -5.32 -25.53
N ARG A 56 6.00 -4.25 -25.49
CA ARG A 56 5.53 -2.92 -25.09
C ARG A 56 4.42 -2.42 -26.02
N LYS A 57 4.53 -2.67 -27.34
CA LYS A 57 3.49 -2.32 -28.33
C LYS A 57 2.20 -3.13 -28.12
N ILE A 58 2.29 -4.43 -27.83
CA ILE A 58 1.13 -5.26 -27.51
C ILE A 58 0.37 -4.70 -26.30
N VAL A 59 1.09 -4.40 -25.21
CA VAL A 59 0.49 -3.81 -24.01
C VAL A 59 -0.13 -2.45 -24.32
N LEU A 60 0.55 -1.61 -25.10
CA LEU A 60 0.04 -0.30 -25.51
C LEU A 60 -1.28 -0.44 -26.28
N ASN A 61 -1.35 -1.35 -27.24
CA ASN A 61 -2.56 -1.62 -28.02
C ASN A 61 -3.71 -2.14 -27.12
N SER A 62 -3.42 -2.99 -26.13
CA SER A 62 -4.43 -3.42 -25.16
C SER A 62 -4.99 -2.25 -24.34
N LEU A 63 -4.16 -1.28 -23.97
CA LEU A 63 -4.61 -0.08 -23.27
C LEU A 63 -5.40 0.88 -24.18
N ILE A 64 -5.03 0.98 -25.45
CA ILE A 64 -5.80 1.72 -26.46
C ILE A 64 -7.18 1.08 -26.64
N ALA A 65 -7.25 -0.24 -26.79
CA ALA A 65 -8.51 -0.98 -26.90
C ALA A 65 -9.39 -0.80 -25.66
N GLU A 66 -8.80 -0.77 -24.45
CA GLU A 66 -9.51 -0.42 -23.22
C GLU A 66 -10.14 0.98 -23.30
N LYS A 67 -9.41 1.99 -23.79
CA LYS A 67 -10.00 3.34 -23.97
C LYS A 67 -11.14 3.34 -24.97
N LEU A 68 -11.02 2.60 -26.08
CA LEU A 68 -12.07 2.48 -27.10
C LEU A 68 -13.33 1.82 -26.52
N LEU A 69 -13.21 0.69 -25.83
CA LEU A 69 -14.33 0.02 -25.17
C LEU A 69 -14.99 0.92 -24.12
N ALA A 70 -14.20 1.71 -23.41
CA ALA A 70 -14.70 2.64 -22.41
C ALA A 70 -15.39 3.87 -23.03
N LEU A 71 -15.03 4.26 -24.26
CA LEU A 71 -15.75 5.27 -25.05
C LEU A 71 -17.08 4.71 -25.54
N GLU A 72 -17.09 3.50 -26.06
CA GLU A 72 -18.28 2.80 -26.54
C GLU A 72 -19.30 2.54 -25.42
N ALA A 73 -18.83 2.19 -24.21
CA ALA A 73 -19.70 2.03 -23.05
C ALA A 73 -20.41 3.33 -22.61
N GLY A 74 -19.94 4.49 -23.08
CA GLY A 74 -20.51 5.80 -22.79
C GLY A 74 -20.26 6.29 -21.36
N ALA A 75 -20.47 7.60 -21.15
CA ALA A 75 -20.34 8.25 -19.85
C ALA A 75 -21.61 8.12 -18.98
N ASP A 76 -22.75 7.85 -19.59
CA ASP A 76 -24.04 7.66 -18.92
C ASP A 76 -24.55 6.24 -19.16
N ASN A 77 -24.48 5.41 -18.13
CA ASN A 77 -24.93 4.03 -18.16
C ASN A 77 -25.24 3.52 -16.73
N PRO A 78 -25.89 2.36 -16.56
CA PRO A 78 -26.23 1.84 -15.24
C PRO A 78 -25.04 1.69 -14.27
N LEU A 79 -23.81 1.47 -14.77
CA LEU A 79 -22.63 1.40 -13.90
C LEU A 79 -22.27 2.79 -13.37
N THR A 80 -22.33 3.84 -14.19
CA THR A 80 -21.98 5.19 -13.74
C THR A 80 -23.00 5.77 -12.76
N GLN A 81 -24.24 5.28 -12.76
CA GLN A 81 -25.26 5.66 -11.77
C GLN A 81 -25.19 4.86 -10.46
N ASN A 82 -24.33 3.84 -10.38
CA ASN A 82 -24.20 2.99 -9.21
C ASN A 82 -23.38 3.66 -8.08
N GLU A 83 -23.90 3.67 -6.84
CA GLU A 83 -23.22 4.32 -5.70
C GLU A 83 -21.86 3.67 -5.38
N GLU A 84 -21.72 2.35 -5.52
CA GLU A 84 -20.48 1.63 -5.21
C GLU A 84 -19.38 1.93 -6.24
N PHE A 85 -19.76 2.10 -7.50
CA PHE A 85 -18.86 2.59 -8.54
C PHE A 85 -18.33 4.00 -8.21
N GLN A 86 -19.21 4.91 -7.78
CA GLN A 86 -18.82 6.26 -7.39
C GLN A 86 -17.96 6.28 -6.13
N ASP A 87 -18.33 5.49 -5.11
CA ASP A 87 -17.54 5.32 -3.88
C ASP A 87 -16.14 4.76 -4.19
N PHE A 88 -16.02 3.80 -5.12
CA PHE A 88 -14.73 3.28 -5.56
C PHE A 88 -13.86 4.36 -6.22
N LEU A 89 -14.44 5.15 -7.14
CA LEU A 89 -13.70 6.22 -7.81
C LEU A 89 -13.27 7.32 -6.83
N GLU A 90 -14.11 7.67 -5.86
CA GLU A 90 -13.74 8.61 -4.80
C GLU A 90 -12.61 8.04 -3.93
N GLY A 91 -12.67 6.74 -3.59
CA GLY A 91 -11.58 6.04 -2.92
C GLY A 91 -10.25 6.12 -3.67
N ARG A 92 -10.28 5.93 -5.00
CA ARG A 92 -9.09 6.09 -5.86
C ARG A 92 -8.58 7.52 -5.90
N LYS A 93 -9.47 8.51 -5.93
CA LYS A 93 -9.12 9.93 -5.86
C LYS A 93 -8.43 10.26 -4.55
N GLU A 94 -9.02 9.90 -3.42
CA GLU A 94 -8.44 10.10 -2.09
C GLU A 94 -7.07 9.42 -1.95
N GLN A 95 -6.94 8.17 -2.40
CA GLN A 95 -5.66 7.46 -2.42
C GLN A 95 -4.60 8.20 -3.26
N ALA A 96 -4.96 8.63 -4.47
CA ALA A 96 -4.05 9.37 -5.35
C ALA A 96 -3.66 10.73 -4.75
N MET A 97 -4.59 11.43 -4.08
CA MET A 97 -4.29 12.65 -3.34
C MET A 97 -3.28 12.41 -2.20
N ARG A 98 -3.44 11.33 -1.43
CA ARG A 98 -2.48 10.96 -0.37
C ARG A 98 -1.10 10.63 -0.93
N GLN A 99 -1.04 9.90 -2.05
CA GLN A 99 0.21 9.60 -2.75
C GLN A 99 0.90 10.88 -3.24
N TRP A 100 0.15 11.80 -3.85
CA TRP A 100 0.68 13.09 -4.28
C TRP A 100 1.15 13.94 -3.10
N LEU A 101 0.37 14.01 -2.03
CA LEU A 101 0.76 14.68 -0.79
C LEU A 101 2.08 14.13 -0.25
N PHE A 102 2.23 12.81 -0.15
CA PHE A 102 3.49 12.20 0.27
C PHE A 102 4.66 12.58 -0.64
N ALA A 103 4.50 12.42 -1.96
CA ALA A 103 5.54 12.70 -2.93
C ALA A 103 5.96 14.18 -2.93
N HIS A 104 4.98 15.09 -2.96
CA HIS A 104 5.22 16.52 -3.10
C HIS A 104 5.63 17.21 -1.80
N ASP A 105 4.96 16.89 -0.69
CA ASP A 105 5.18 17.61 0.58
C ASP A 105 6.24 16.98 1.46
N PHE A 106 6.57 15.71 1.25
CA PHE A 106 7.52 15.01 2.11
C PHE A 106 8.71 14.53 1.30
N TYR A 107 8.51 13.70 0.28
CA TYR A 107 9.61 13.10 -0.46
C TYR A 107 10.47 14.13 -1.21
N GLN A 108 9.86 15.02 -1.99
CA GLN A 108 10.58 16.04 -2.78
C GLN A 108 11.26 17.11 -1.91
N LYS A 109 10.78 17.34 -0.68
CA LYS A 109 11.31 18.39 0.21
C LYS A 109 12.48 17.92 1.07
N VAL A 110 12.79 16.62 1.08
CA VAL A 110 13.93 16.09 1.84
C VAL A 110 15.25 16.55 1.23
N LYS A 111 16.06 17.20 2.08
CA LYS A 111 17.45 17.55 1.81
C LYS A 111 18.34 16.58 2.60
N LEU A 112 19.01 15.68 1.88
CA LEU A 112 19.91 14.73 2.51
C LEU A 112 21.25 15.38 2.83
N ASP A 113 21.81 15.03 3.99
CA ASP A 113 23.20 15.29 4.28
C ASP A 113 24.11 14.46 3.35
N THR A 114 24.88 15.14 2.52
CA THR A 114 25.79 14.52 1.56
C THR A 114 26.87 13.69 2.25
N HIS A 115 27.31 14.10 3.44
CA HIS A 115 28.28 13.33 4.22
C HIS A 115 27.69 11.98 4.65
N ARG A 116 26.48 11.99 5.21
CA ARG A 116 25.74 10.76 5.54
C ARG A 116 25.52 9.86 4.33
N VAL A 117 25.14 10.42 3.16
CA VAL A 117 24.98 9.63 1.93
C VAL A 117 26.30 8.94 1.55
N LYS A 118 27.42 9.67 1.57
CA LYS A 118 28.75 9.10 1.29
C LYS A 118 29.15 8.01 2.28
N GLN A 119 28.84 8.17 3.57
CA GLN A 119 29.11 7.16 4.58
C GLN A 119 28.33 5.87 4.32
N VAL A 120 27.03 5.98 4.09
CA VAL A 120 26.17 4.82 3.81
C VAL A 120 26.56 4.18 2.48
N TYR A 121 26.88 4.97 1.46
CA TYR A 121 27.34 4.48 0.16
C TYR A 121 28.54 3.54 0.26
N LYS A 122 29.53 3.87 1.09
CA LYS A 122 30.71 3.02 1.33
C LYS A 122 30.34 1.66 1.95
N LEU A 123 29.27 1.61 2.72
CA LEU A 123 28.82 0.40 3.41
C LEU A 123 27.77 -0.37 2.62
N ALA A 124 27.09 0.27 1.67
CA ALA A 124 25.98 -0.32 0.93
C ALA A 124 26.38 -1.50 0.02
N GLY A 125 27.67 -1.62 -0.33
CA GLY A 125 28.23 -2.79 -1.04
C GLY A 125 28.38 -4.03 -0.15
N ARG A 126 28.22 -3.90 1.17
CA ARG A 126 28.44 -5.00 2.10
C ARG A 126 27.26 -5.96 2.15
N THR A 127 27.58 -7.25 2.16
CA THR A 127 26.67 -8.30 2.61
C THR A 127 27.14 -8.80 3.98
N TYR A 128 26.43 -8.39 5.04
CA TYR A 128 26.75 -8.80 6.40
C TYR A 128 26.29 -10.22 6.67
N ARG A 129 27.17 -11.05 7.23
CA ARG A 129 26.81 -12.33 7.85
C ARG A 129 26.60 -12.07 9.34
N ILE A 130 25.39 -12.34 9.83
CA ILE A 130 25.03 -12.06 11.22
C ILE A 130 24.54 -13.30 11.95
N ALA A 131 24.77 -13.35 13.25
CA ALA A 131 23.98 -14.14 14.19
C ALA A 131 23.04 -13.21 14.96
N TYR A 132 21.86 -13.68 15.35
CA TYR A 132 20.90 -12.82 16.04
C TYR A 132 19.93 -13.62 16.90
N PHE A 133 19.36 -12.96 17.90
CA PHE A 133 18.20 -13.45 18.65
C PHE A 133 17.33 -12.29 19.07
N SER A 134 16.12 -12.57 19.58
CA SER A 134 15.20 -11.51 19.96
C SER A 134 14.41 -11.84 21.21
N VAL A 135 14.13 -10.79 21.99
CA VAL A 135 13.32 -10.87 23.21
C VAL A 135 12.06 -10.01 23.07
N LYS A 136 11.00 -10.37 23.80
CA LYS A 136 9.67 -9.79 23.59
C LYS A 136 9.34 -8.60 24.50
N THR A 137 10.15 -8.30 25.50
CA THR A 137 9.84 -7.25 26.47
C THR A 137 10.99 -6.25 26.61
N PRO A 138 10.70 -4.97 26.90
CA PRO A 138 11.73 -3.97 27.21
C PRO A 138 12.60 -4.38 28.41
N ILE A 139 11.99 -5.03 29.41
CA ILE A 139 12.67 -5.52 30.62
C ILE A 139 13.73 -6.55 30.24
N ALA A 140 13.35 -7.60 29.50
CA ALA A 140 14.31 -8.60 29.03
C ALA A 140 15.40 -8.00 28.14
N ALA A 141 15.05 -7.01 27.30
CA ALA A 141 16.01 -6.31 26.47
C ALA A 141 17.05 -5.53 27.31
N ASN A 142 16.65 -4.93 28.43
CA ASN A 142 17.59 -4.27 29.33
C ASN A 142 18.53 -5.28 29.99
N VAL A 143 17.99 -6.41 30.50
CA VAL A 143 18.83 -7.48 31.10
C VAL A 143 19.85 -8.04 30.10
N VAL A 144 19.41 -8.31 28.86
CA VAL A 144 20.31 -8.74 27.78
C VAL A 144 21.41 -7.70 27.53
N ARG A 145 21.05 -6.41 27.51
CA ARG A 145 22.03 -5.32 27.32
C ARG A 145 23.06 -5.30 28.45
N ASP A 146 22.62 -5.44 29.69
CA ASP A 146 23.49 -5.36 30.87
C ASP A 146 24.46 -6.54 30.91
N LYS A 147 24.00 -7.77 30.66
CA LYS A 147 24.85 -8.96 30.52
C LYS A 147 25.93 -8.81 29.45
N LEU A 148 25.56 -8.27 28.29
CA LEU A 148 26.51 -8.03 27.20
C LEU A 148 27.53 -6.93 27.54
N LYS A 149 27.11 -5.89 28.27
CA LYS A 149 27.99 -4.83 28.75
C LYS A 149 28.99 -5.33 29.79
N THR A 150 28.61 -6.29 30.63
CA THR A 150 29.50 -6.93 31.61
C THR A 150 30.45 -7.96 30.97
N GLY A 151 30.45 -8.10 29.64
CA GLY A 151 31.37 -8.97 28.91
C GLY A 151 30.89 -10.42 28.75
N GLU A 152 29.63 -10.72 29.08
CA GLU A 152 29.11 -12.08 28.92
C GLU A 152 29.10 -12.50 27.43
N PRO A 153 29.59 -13.69 27.07
CA PRO A 153 29.66 -14.11 25.68
C PRO A 153 28.28 -14.15 25.01
N PHE A 154 28.19 -13.64 23.77
CA PHE A 154 26.93 -13.58 23.01
C PHE A 154 26.18 -14.94 22.97
N LYS A 155 26.92 -16.03 22.79
CA LYS A 155 26.35 -17.39 22.75
C LYS A 155 25.75 -17.81 24.11
N GLN A 156 26.30 -17.35 25.23
CA GLN A 156 25.72 -17.61 26.55
C GLN A 156 24.44 -16.81 26.73
N VAL A 157 24.45 -15.51 26.45
CA VAL A 157 23.24 -14.68 26.53
C VAL A 157 22.14 -15.21 25.60
N PHE A 158 22.51 -15.74 24.43
CA PHE A 158 21.58 -16.45 23.56
C PHE A 158 20.98 -17.71 24.21
N ARG A 159 21.77 -18.52 24.93
CA ARG A 159 21.23 -19.70 25.63
C ARG A 159 20.20 -19.31 26.69
N ASP A 160 20.45 -18.22 27.39
CA ASP A 160 19.58 -17.74 28.47
C ASP A 160 18.27 -17.14 27.93
N PHE A 161 18.31 -16.43 26.78
CA PHE A 161 17.17 -15.62 26.31
C PHE A 161 16.62 -15.98 24.92
N GLY A 162 17.41 -16.67 24.09
CA GLY A 162 17.12 -16.84 22.67
C GLY A 162 15.98 -17.81 22.37
N GLY A 163 15.63 -18.69 23.31
CA GLY A 163 14.49 -19.61 23.22
C GLY A 163 14.58 -20.64 22.08
N LEU A 164 15.74 -20.77 21.43
CA LEU A 164 15.98 -21.65 20.28
C LEU A 164 17.17 -22.57 20.56
N LYS A 165 17.09 -23.81 20.07
CA LYS A 165 18.18 -24.80 20.23
C LYS A 165 19.46 -24.40 19.49
N LYS A 166 19.33 -23.71 18.35
CA LYS A 166 20.46 -23.31 17.49
C LYS A 166 20.42 -21.81 17.24
N LEU A 167 21.58 -21.17 17.36
CA LEU A 167 21.75 -19.75 17.11
C LEU A 167 21.42 -19.40 15.64
N PRO A 168 20.36 -18.61 15.39
CA PRO A 168 19.98 -18.20 14.04
C PRO A 168 21.07 -17.38 13.37
N ARG A 169 21.27 -17.61 12.07
CA ARG A 169 22.22 -16.87 11.23
C ARG A 169 21.57 -16.52 9.89
N ARG A 170 21.91 -15.36 9.34
CA ARG A 170 21.48 -14.95 8.00
C ARG A 170 22.42 -13.93 7.37
N GLN A 171 22.22 -13.65 6.09
CA GLN A 171 22.86 -12.54 5.40
C GLN A 171 21.93 -11.32 5.37
N VAL A 172 22.52 -10.13 5.36
CA VAL A 172 21.80 -8.85 5.22
C VAL A 172 22.54 -7.95 4.23
N LYS A 173 21.85 -7.54 3.17
CA LYS A 173 22.32 -6.57 2.18
C LYS A 173 21.60 -5.24 2.33
N TRP A 174 22.21 -4.18 1.81
CA TRP A 174 21.55 -2.86 1.77
C TRP A 174 20.23 -2.89 1.00
N THR A 175 20.14 -3.69 -0.06
CA THR A 175 18.95 -3.80 -0.92
C THR A 175 17.83 -4.63 -0.30
N ASP A 176 18.09 -5.40 0.75
CA ASP A 176 17.09 -6.27 1.37
C ASP A 176 16.01 -5.42 2.07
N PRO A 177 14.74 -5.83 2.07
CA PRO A 177 13.73 -5.21 2.91
C PRO A 177 14.04 -5.52 4.38
N GLU A 178 14.42 -4.51 5.14
CA GLU A 178 14.91 -4.69 6.51
C GLU A 178 14.31 -3.66 7.47
N ASN A 179 14.22 -4.02 8.75
CA ASN A 179 13.78 -3.07 9.77
C ASN A 179 14.74 -1.86 9.84
N LYS A 180 14.16 -0.66 9.99
CA LYS A 180 14.92 0.61 10.04
C LYS A 180 16.06 0.58 11.06
N ALA A 181 15.80 0.04 12.26
CA ALA A 181 16.80 -0.02 13.32
C ALA A 181 17.96 -0.95 12.97
N ILE A 182 17.67 -2.12 12.37
CA ILE A 182 18.71 -3.08 11.94
C ILE A 182 19.55 -2.48 10.82
N GLU A 183 18.92 -1.93 9.77
CA GLU A 183 19.67 -1.31 8.68
C GLU A 183 20.53 -0.15 9.18
N GLN A 184 19.95 0.75 9.99
CA GLN A 184 20.72 1.88 10.53
C GLN A 184 21.92 1.37 11.33
N ALA A 185 21.74 0.30 12.12
CA ALA A 185 22.83 -0.23 12.91
C ALA A 185 23.93 -0.90 12.06
N LEU A 186 23.59 -1.51 10.92
CA LEU A 186 24.55 -2.19 10.04
C LEU A 186 25.24 -1.26 9.02
N PHE A 187 24.57 -0.19 8.58
CA PHE A 187 25.01 0.60 7.42
C PHE A 187 25.24 2.09 7.72
N SER A 188 25.13 2.55 8.98
CA SER A 188 25.44 3.95 9.33
C SER A 188 26.91 4.20 9.70
N ALA A 189 27.60 3.17 10.20
CA ALA A 189 28.99 3.24 10.60
C ALA A 189 29.70 1.90 10.36
N PRO A 190 31.03 1.89 10.15
CA PRO A 190 31.78 0.65 10.03
C PRO A 190 31.66 -0.20 11.30
N LEU A 191 31.32 -1.49 11.11
CA LEU A 191 31.29 -2.48 12.19
C LEU A 191 32.53 -3.37 12.14
N LYS A 192 32.90 -3.95 13.29
CA LYS A 192 33.98 -4.93 13.44
C LYS A 192 33.44 -6.36 13.47
N LYS A 193 34.26 -7.33 13.09
CA LYS A 193 33.95 -8.75 13.28
C LYS A 193 33.79 -9.04 14.77
N ASN A 194 32.80 -9.87 15.11
CA ASN A 194 32.34 -10.22 16.45
C ASN A 194 31.77 -9.03 17.25
N GLN A 195 31.54 -7.87 16.62
CA GLN A 195 30.86 -6.76 17.27
C GLN A 195 29.40 -7.11 17.53
N ILE A 196 28.93 -6.80 18.74
CA ILE A 196 27.54 -6.98 19.14
C ILE A 196 26.82 -5.65 19.04
N VAL A 197 25.61 -5.68 18.48
CA VAL A 197 24.77 -4.52 18.18
C VAL A 197 23.38 -4.78 18.73
N GLY A 198 22.83 -3.79 19.44
CA GLY A 198 21.52 -3.87 20.09
C GLY A 198 21.59 -4.11 21.60
N PRO A 199 20.49 -4.53 22.24
CA PRO A 199 19.20 -4.89 21.63
C PRO A 199 18.50 -3.72 20.94
N LEU A 200 18.15 -3.89 19.66
CA LEU A 200 17.49 -2.90 18.81
C LEU A 200 15.97 -3.09 18.87
N LYS A 201 15.19 -2.03 19.12
CA LYS A 201 13.72 -2.11 19.03
C LYS A 201 13.29 -2.22 17.57
N VAL A 202 12.85 -3.41 17.15
CA VAL A 202 12.43 -3.69 15.75
C VAL A 202 10.92 -3.89 15.62
N GLY A 203 10.19 -3.86 16.72
CA GLY A 203 8.73 -3.84 16.78
C GLY A 203 8.26 -3.37 18.16
N ASP A 204 6.94 -3.30 18.38
CA ASP A 204 6.38 -2.80 19.65
C ASP A 204 6.90 -3.60 20.86
N ASN A 205 6.96 -4.92 20.71
CA ASN A 205 7.40 -5.89 21.72
C ASN A 205 8.43 -6.87 21.11
N PHE A 206 9.39 -6.34 20.35
CA PHE A 206 10.43 -7.16 19.73
C PHE A 206 11.75 -6.40 19.70
N PHE A 207 12.74 -6.94 20.41
CA PHE A 207 14.06 -6.37 20.56
C PHE A 207 15.09 -7.36 20.06
N THR A 208 15.87 -6.99 19.05
CA THR A 208 16.81 -7.88 18.38
C THR A 208 18.24 -7.51 18.72
N THR A 209 19.01 -8.51 19.17
CA THR A 209 20.46 -8.38 19.36
C THR A 209 21.16 -9.11 18.23
N ILE A 210 22.21 -8.50 17.69
CA ILE A 210 22.95 -8.96 16.52
C ILE A 210 24.41 -9.08 16.86
N GLU A 211 25.05 -10.19 16.48
CA GLU A 211 26.50 -10.35 16.42
C GLU A 211 26.94 -10.36 14.95
N VAL A 212 27.91 -9.50 14.62
CA VAL A 212 28.47 -9.40 13.27
C VAL A 212 29.52 -10.49 13.08
N LEU A 213 29.18 -11.56 12.37
CA LEU A 213 30.11 -12.68 12.12
C LEU A 213 31.16 -12.34 11.05
N GLY A 214 30.89 -11.33 10.22
CA GLY A 214 31.74 -10.85 9.13
C GLY A 214 30.91 -10.24 8.00
N TRP A 215 31.55 -9.86 6.91
CA TRP A 215 30.89 -9.38 5.70
C TRP A 215 31.74 -9.68 4.48
N THR A 216 31.10 -9.72 3.32
CA THR A 216 31.76 -9.56 2.02
C THR A 216 31.46 -8.17 1.51
N ASP A 217 32.38 -7.58 0.75
CA ASP A 217 32.20 -6.25 0.16
C ASP A 217 32.23 -6.36 -1.37
N GLU A 218 31.19 -5.86 -2.01
CA GLU A 218 31.09 -5.80 -3.47
C GLU A 218 31.48 -4.40 -3.94
N ALA A 219 32.59 -4.29 -4.66
CA ALA A 219 33.00 -3.02 -5.25
C ALA A 219 32.06 -2.64 -6.41
N ALA A 220 31.63 -1.38 -6.46
CA ALA A 220 31.00 -0.83 -7.67
C ALA A 220 32.12 -0.40 -8.62
N VAL A 221 32.40 -1.22 -9.64
CA VAL A 221 33.56 -1.03 -10.55
C VAL A 221 33.15 -0.25 -11.79
N SER A 222 31.98 -0.53 -12.36
CA SER A 222 31.49 0.19 -13.54
C SER A 222 30.79 1.50 -13.16
N ASN A 223 30.77 2.46 -14.08
CA ASN A 223 30.01 3.71 -13.93
C ASN A 223 28.52 3.45 -13.65
N SER A 224 27.93 2.43 -14.29
CA SER A 224 26.52 2.06 -14.05
C SER A 224 26.30 1.53 -12.63
N GLN A 225 27.20 0.70 -12.10
CA GLN A 225 27.12 0.20 -10.72
C GLN A 225 27.27 1.33 -9.70
N ILE A 226 28.19 2.28 -9.94
CA ILE A 226 28.42 3.44 -9.08
C ILE A 226 27.15 4.31 -9.02
N GLN A 227 26.59 4.64 -10.19
CA GLN A 227 25.37 5.45 -10.29
C GLN A 227 24.18 4.75 -9.66
N GLN A 228 23.99 3.45 -9.90
CA GLN A 228 22.88 2.68 -9.34
C GLN A 228 22.98 2.62 -7.81
N ARG A 229 24.15 2.29 -7.25
CA ARG A 229 24.35 2.25 -5.80
C ARG A 229 24.11 3.62 -5.16
N TRP A 230 24.60 4.69 -5.77
CA TRP A 230 24.37 6.05 -5.28
C TRP A 230 22.89 6.38 -5.27
N LYS A 231 22.17 6.03 -6.34
CA LYS A 231 20.72 6.21 -6.46
C LYS A 231 19.97 5.41 -5.40
N ASP A 232 20.26 4.12 -5.24
CA ASP A 232 19.59 3.25 -4.26
C ASP A 232 19.77 3.76 -2.81
N VAL A 233 20.99 4.19 -2.47
CA VAL A 233 21.29 4.79 -1.16
C VAL A 233 20.51 6.08 -0.96
N THR A 234 20.58 6.98 -1.95
CA THR A 234 19.91 8.27 -1.91
C THR A 234 18.39 8.13 -1.79
N ASP A 235 17.79 7.28 -2.63
CA ASP A 235 16.33 7.10 -2.67
C ASP A 235 15.82 6.48 -1.36
N ARG A 236 16.53 5.46 -0.83
CA ARG A 236 16.15 4.79 0.43
C ARG A 236 16.33 5.70 1.65
N LEU A 237 17.39 6.50 1.72
CA LEU A 237 17.56 7.51 2.77
C LEU A 237 16.49 8.59 2.68
N ARG A 238 16.20 9.08 1.47
CA ARG A 238 15.16 10.10 1.22
C ARG A 238 13.79 9.60 1.64
N GLU A 239 13.41 8.40 1.23
CA GLU A 239 12.13 7.79 1.58
C GLU A 239 11.97 7.67 3.10
N ARG A 240 13.04 7.29 3.81
CA ARG A 240 13.02 7.16 5.27
C ARG A 240 12.79 8.48 5.98
N GLU A 241 13.46 9.54 5.54
CA GLU A 241 13.27 10.87 6.13
C GLU A 241 11.87 11.38 5.83
N ALA A 242 11.41 11.24 4.59
CA ALA A 242 10.06 11.60 4.18
C ALA A 242 8.99 10.85 4.99
N LEU A 243 9.14 9.53 5.20
CA LEU A 243 8.22 8.73 6.00
C LEU A 243 8.21 9.17 7.48
N ASN A 244 9.34 9.56 8.06
CA ASN A 244 9.35 10.07 9.43
C ASN A 244 8.57 11.39 9.54
N SER A 245 8.83 12.32 8.62
CA SER A 245 8.11 13.60 8.56
C SER A 245 6.61 13.41 8.28
N TYR A 246 6.25 12.48 7.40
CA TYR A 246 4.87 12.13 7.11
C TYR A 246 4.17 11.53 8.34
N ARG A 247 4.83 10.61 9.08
CA ARG A 247 4.27 10.05 10.32
C ARG A 247 4.03 11.12 11.38
N GLN A 248 4.94 12.07 11.54
CA GLN A 248 4.75 13.20 12.45
C GLN A 248 3.58 14.09 12.02
N PHE A 249 3.44 14.33 10.71
CA PHE A 249 2.29 15.04 10.16
C PHE A 249 0.96 14.32 10.43
N ALA A 250 0.89 13.02 10.15
CA ALA A 250 -0.30 12.21 10.43
C ALA A 250 -0.62 12.18 11.93
N ALA A 251 0.40 12.05 12.79
CA ALA A 251 0.24 12.11 14.25
C ALA A 251 -0.33 13.45 14.72
N ARG A 252 0.14 14.57 14.15
CA ARG A 252 -0.43 15.90 14.42
C ARG A 252 -1.87 16.02 13.97
N LEU A 253 -2.23 15.48 12.79
CA LEU A 253 -3.62 15.46 12.35
C LEU A 253 -4.51 14.68 13.32
N MET A 254 -4.01 13.57 13.87
CA MET A 254 -4.75 12.73 14.82
C MET A 254 -4.71 13.25 16.25
N HIS A 255 -3.87 14.24 16.58
CA HIS A 255 -3.74 14.77 17.92
C HIS A 255 -5.08 15.32 18.44
N GLY A 256 -5.41 15.00 19.70
CA GLY A 256 -6.67 15.37 20.34
C GLY A 256 -7.90 14.61 19.83
N LYS A 257 -7.78 13.75 18.80
CA LYS A 257 -8.90 12.92 18.34
C LYS A 257 -9.05 11.68 19.20
N ARG A 258 -10.27 11.41 19.64
CA ARG A 258 -10.60 10.24 20.46
C ARG A 258 -11.51 9.30 19.70
N VAL A 259 -11.08 8.04 19.55
CA VAL A 259 -11.90 6.95 18.99
C VAL A 259 -12.32 6.03 20.12
N VAL A 260 -13.61 5.95 20.40
CA VAL A 260 -14.17 5.07 21.44
C VAL A 260 -15.08 4.05 20.78
N PHE A 261 -14.70 2.76 20.83
CA PHE A 261 -15.51 1.69 20.26
C PHE A 261 -16.64 1.30 21.20
N ASN A 262 -17.83 1.05 20.65
CA ASN A 262 -18.88 0.33 21.37
C ASN A 262 -18.47 -1.15 21.44
N GLN A 263 -18.22 -1.64 22.65
CA GLN A 263 -17.70 -3.00 22.84
C GLN A 263 -18.64 -4.08 22.29
N LYS A 264 -19.95 -3.96 22.53
CA LYS A 264 -20.96 -4.94 22.10
C LYS A 264 -21.04 -5.01 20.58
N THR A 265 -21.22 -3.87 19.92
CA THR A 265 -21.32 -3.78 18.46
C THR A 265 -20.01 -4.20 17.79
N PHE A 266 -18.87 -3.78 18.33
CA PHE A 266 -17.56 -4.16 17.80
C PHE A 266 -17.33 -5.68 17.88
N GLN A 267 -17.67 -6.31 19.01
CA GLN A 267 -17.55 -7.77 19.15
C GLN A 267 -18.49 -8.52 18.19
N ALA A 268 -19.71 -8.01 17.96
CA ALA A 268 -20.61 -8.57 16.96
C ALA A 268 -20.01 -8.50 15.56
N LEU A 269 -19.44 -7.34 15.18
CA LEU A 269 -18.78 -7.15 13.90
C LEU A 269 -17.56 -8.08 13.74
N VAL A 270 -16.74 -8.23 14.79
CA VAL A 270 -15.60 -9.16 14.80
C VAL A 270 -16.06 -10.59 14.53
N LYS A 271 -17.12 -11.07 15.19
CA LYS A 271 -17.65 -12.44 14.98
C LYS A 271 -18.07 -12.68 13.53
N ILE A 272 -18.60 -11.65 12.86
CA ILE A 272 -19.02 -11.72 11.46
C ILE A 272 -17.81 -11.76 10.52
N TYR A 273 -16.82 -10.89 10.73
CA TYR A 273 -15.69 -10.73 9.81
C TYR A 273 -14.56 -11.75 10.01
N LEU A 274 -14.36 -12.24 11.22
CA LEU A 274 -13.32 -13.24 11.54
C LEU A 274 -13.32 -14.45 10.58
N PRO A 275 -14.43 -15.18 10.36
CA PRO A 275 -14.44 -16.32 9.46
C PRO A 275 -14.16 -15.94 7.99
N ILE A 276 -14.49 -14.72 7.57
CA ILE A 276 -14.23 -14.23 6.21
C ILE A 276 -12.72 -14.05 6.00
N TYR A 277 -12.02 -13.46 6.99
CA TYR A 277 -10.60 -13.16 6.90
C TYR A 277 -9.68 -14.34 7.21
N LEU A 278 -10.16 -15.35 7.93
CA LEU A 278 -9.37 -16.55 8.23
C LEU A 278 -9.45 -17.66 7.16
N LYS A 279 -10.24 -17.47 6.09
CA LYS A 279 -10.23 -18.40 4.94
C LYS A 279 -8.82 -18.54 4.33
N SER A 280 -8.53 -19.72 3.79
CA SER A 280 -7.24 -20.02 3.14
C SER A 280 -7.00 -19.09 1.94
N ASN A 281 -5.74 -18.91 1.52
CA ASN A 281 -5.41 -18.08 0.34
C ASN A 281 -6.08 -18.58 -0.96
N LYS A 282 -6.36 -19.89 -1.06
CA LYS A 282 -7.07 -20.51 -2.19
C LYS A 282 -8.55 -20.12 -2.19
N GLU A 283 -9.21 -20.23 -1.04
CA GLU A 283 -10.60 -19.81 -0.86
C GLU A 283 -10.74 -18.29 -0.97
N LYS A 284 -9.75 -17.50 -0.53
CA LYS A 284 -9.70 -16.04 -0.71
C LYS A 284 -9.58 -15.66 -2.18
N LYS A 285 -8.73 -16.34 -2.98
CA LYS A 285 -8.65 -16.10 -4.43
C LYS A 285 -9.94 -16.49 -5.14
N GLN A 286 -10.57 -17.61 -4.78
CA GLN A 286 -11.86 -18.01 -5.32
C GLN A 286 -12.99 -17.05 -4.91
N THR A 287 -13.03 -16.62 -3.65
CA THR A 287 -14.00 -15.63 -3.14
C THR A 287 -13.77 -14.25 -3.74
N PHE A 288 -12.51 -13.81 -3.91
CA PHE A 288 -12.15 -12.55 -4.58
C PHE A 288 -12.51 -12.60 -6.06
N ASN A 289 -12.26 -13.72 -6.74
CA ASN A 289 -12.68 -13.91 -8.13
C ASN A 289 -14.21 -13.99 -8.27
N GLN A 290 -14.92 -14.56 -7.30
CA GLN A 290 -16.39 -14.52 -7.27
C GLN A 290 -16.93 -13.13 -6.91
N LEU A 291 -16.27 -12.38 -6.03
CA LEU A 291 -16.65 -11.01 -5.65
C LEU A 291 -16.49 -10.00 -6.80
N PHE A 292 -15.45 -10.16 -7.62
CA PHE A 292 -15.09 -9.17 -8.64
C PHE A 292 -15.31 -9.64 -10.09
N TRP A 293 -15.33 -10.96 -10.36
CA TRP A 293 -15.37 -11.50 -11.73
C TRP A 293 -16.59 -12.39 -12.03
N GLU A 294 -17.12 -13.16 -11.07
CA GLU A 294 -18.30 -14.01 -11.28
C GLU A 294 -19.53 -13.54 -10.48
N LYS A 295 -20.45 -12.86 -11.17
CA LYS A 295 -21.86 -12.65 -10.79
C LYS A 295 -22.09 -12.43 -9.28
N LYS A 296 -22.14 -11.17 -8.87
CA LYS A 296 -23.26 -10.50 -8.18
C LYS A 296 -22.75 -9.18 -7.56
N SER A 297 -23.59 -8.13 -7.54
CA SER A 297 -23.25 -6.85 -6.86
C SER A 297 -22.70 -7.11 -5.45
N PRO A 298 -21.78 -6.29 -4.92
CA PRO A 298 -21.29 -6.37 -3.55
C PRO A 298 -22.40 -6.59 -2.50
N GLU A 299 -23.60 -6.06 -2.76
CA GLU A 299 -24.83 -6.32 -1.99
C GLU A 299 -25.19 -7.81 -1.84
N LYS A 300 -24.95 -8.64 -2.85
CA LYS A 300 -25.33 -10.06 -2.88
C LYS A 300 -24.25 -11.00 -2.33
N VAL A 301 -22.99 -10.57 -2.22
CA VAL A 301 -21.95 -11.38 -1.54
C VAL A 301 -21.98 -11.17 -0.03
N LEU A 302 -22.45 -10.00 0.42
CA LEU A 302 -22.86 -9.86 1.82
C LEU A 302 -24.07 -10.75 2.12
N ARG A 303 -25.03 -10.97 1.20
CA ARG A 303 -26.24 -11.82 1.45
C ARG A 303 -26.02 -13.31 1.78
N ASN A 304 -24.81 -13.84 1.87
CA ASN A 304 -24.57 -15.14 2.52
C ASN A 304 -24.44 -14.92 4.04
N ARG A 305 -25.24 -15.58 4.90
CA ARG A 305 -25.31 -15.54 6.41
C ARG A 305 -24.82 -14.27 7.13
N SER A 306 -23.58 -13.85 6.90
CA SER A 306 -22.98 -12.57 7.30
C SER A 306 -23.81 -11.34 6.94
N GLY A 307 -24.52 -11.28 5.81
CA GLY A 307 -25.28 -10.09 5.39
C GLY A 307 -26.56 -9.87 6.17
N GLU A 308 -27.27 -10.95 6.49
CA GLU A 308 -28.42 -10.89 7.40
C GLU A 308 -27.97 -10.52 8.82
N GLN A 309 -26.82 -11.05 9.26
CA GLN A 309 -26.22 -10.70 10.56
C GLN A 309 -25.75 -9.24 10.61
N ILE A 310 -25.17 -8.72 9.52
CA ILE A 310 -24.78 -7.31 9.39
C ILE A 310 -26.03 -6.42 9.37
N ALA A 311 -27.05 -6.79 8.61
CA ALA A 311 -28.30 -6.03 8.48
C ALA A 311 -28.93 -5.73 9.84
N ARG A 312 -28.88 -6.69 10.77
CA ARG A 312 -29.39 -6.53 12.16
C ARG A 312 -28.65 -5.49 13.00
N ILE A 313 -27.41 -5.13 12.64
CA ILE A 313 -26.58 -4.19 13.40
C ILE A 313 -26.21 -2.93 12.62
N LEU A 314 -26.76 -2.71 11.41
CA LEU A 314 -26.38 -1.58 10.55
C LEU A 314 -26.51 -0.22 11.23
N ASN A 315 -27.60 -0.03 11.99
CA ASN A 315 -27.89 1.23 12.66
C ASN A 315 -27.27 1.31 14.06
N GLU A 316 -26.64 0.23 14.55
CA GLU A 316 -26.02 0.20 15.86
C GLU A 316 -24.76 1.09 15.89
N PRO A 317 -24.54 1.86 16.98
CA PRO A 317 -23.31 2.60 17.18
C PRO A 317 -22.10 1.64 17.20
N LEU A 318 -21.16 1.83 16.28
CA LEU A 318 -19.90 1.08 16.25
C LEU A 318 -18.81 1.79 17.04
N LEU A 319 -18.65 3.10 16.82
CA LEU A 319 -17.66 3.92 17.50
C LEU A 319 -18.10 5.38 17.60
N ARG A 320 -17.46 6.12 18.50
CA ARG A 320 -17.51 7.58 18.56
C ARG A 320 -16.15 8.14 18.17
N LEU A 321 -16.13 9.01 17.17
CA LEU A 321 -14.98 9.80 16.78
C LEU A 321 -15.22 11.23 17.27
N ASN A 322 -14.55 11.59 18.37
CA ASN A 322 -14.88 12.79 19.15
C ASN A 322 -16.37 12.76 19.56
N ASN A 323 -17.17 13.74 19.12
CA ASN A 323 -18.59 13.84 19.41
C ASN A 323 -19.48 13.18 18.34
N ALA A 324 -18.91 12.74 17.21
CA ALA A 324 -19.67 12.11 16.13
C ALA A 324 -19.77 10.60 16.33
N THR A 325 -20.98 10.07 16.32
CA THR A 325 -21.23 8.63 16.36
C THR A 325 -21.20 8.05 14.95
N TRP A 326 -20.40 7.00 14.76
CA TRP A 326 -20.41 6.19 13.55
C TRP A 326 -21.17 4.90 13.83
N THR A 327 -22.22 4.67 13.04
CA THR A 327 -22.92 3.38 13.02
C THR A 327 -22.13 2.35 12.21
N VAL A 328 -22.53 1.08 12.27
CA VAL A 328 -21.97 0.05 11.39
C VAL A 328 -22.15 0.43 9.92
N ALA A 329 -23.32 0.93 9.52
CA ALA A 329 -23.58 1.41 8.17
C ALA A 329 -22.62 2.54 7.74
N GLY A 330 -22.40 3.51 8.63
CA GLY A 330 -21.44 4.59 8.39
C GLY A 330 -20.02 4.06 8.16
N PHE A 331 -19.57 3.12 8.99
CA PHE A 331 -18.29 2.46 8.79
C PHE A 331 -18.22 1.67 7.47
N LEU A 332 -19.25 0.90 7.12
CA LEU A 332 -19.26 0.13 5.87
C LEU A 332 -19.17 1.04 4.64
N LYS A 333 -19.86 2.18 4.65
CA LYS A 333 -19.77 3.18 3.59
C LYS A 333 -18.33 3.69 3.42
N GLU A 334 -17.67 4.03 4.52
CA GLU A 334 -16.27 4.46 4.50
C GLU A 334 -15.34 3.32 4.02
N ALA A 335 -15.61 2.08 4.44
CA ALA A 335 -14.86 0.89 4.04
C ALA A 335 -15.02 0.54 2.55
N ARG A 336 -16.12 0.93 1.89
CA ARG A 336 -16.26 0.79 0.43
C ARG A 336 -15.27 1.68 -0.32
N ARG A 337 -15.04 2.90 0.17
CA ARG A 337 -14.04 3.83 -0.40
C ARG A 337 -12.62 3.42 -0.04
N HIS A 338 -12.42 3.02 1.20
CA HIS A 338 -11.13 2.67 1.78
C HIS A 338 -11.21 1.36 2.54
N PRO A 339 -11.02 0.21 1.87
CA PRO A 339 -11.00 -1.07 2.56
C PRO A 339 -9.96 -1.10 3.69
N PRO A 340 -10.31 -1.54 4.91
CA PRO A 340 -9.36 -1.62 6.01
C PRO A 340 -8.14 -2.48 5.67
N VAL A 341 -6.94 -1.93 5.83
CA VAL A 341 -5.68 -2.63 5.58
C VAL A 341 -5.07 -3.08 6.90
N PHE A 342 -4.92 -4.38 7.06
CA PHE A 342 -4.32 -4.95 8.27
C PHE A 342 -2.81 -4.72 8.29
N ARG A 343 -2.29 -4.31 9.45
CA ARG A 343 -0.85 -4.12 9.68
C ARG A 343 -0.07 -5.44 9.62
N LYS A 344 -0.70 -6.56 9.98
CA LYS A 344 -0.13 -7.91 9.88
C LYS A 344 -0.74 -8.68 8.70
N ARG A 345 0.11 -9.26 7.84
CA ARG A 345 -0.31 -10.16 6.74
C ARG A 345 -0.83 -11.52 7.22
N HIS A 346 -0.24 -12.04 8.30
CA HIS A 346 -0.64 -13.29 8.95
C HIS A 346 -0.98 -12.99 10.41
N MET A 347 -2.14 -13.46 10.85
CA MET A 347 -2.61 -13.29 12.23
C MET A 347 -3.46 -14.49 12.63
N SER A 348 -3.40 -14.84 13.91
CA SER A 348 -4.30 -15.83 14.50
C SER A 348 -5.70 -15.24 14.72
N GLY A 349 -6.70 -16.10 14.92
CA GLY A 349 -8.05 -15.64 15.27
C GLY A 349 -8.11 -14.86 16.59
N ARG A 350 -7.18 -15.13 17.52
CA ARG A 350 -7.04 -14.40 18.77
C ARG A 350 -6.50 -12.98 18.57
N GLU A 351 -5.67 -12.77 17.55
CA GLU A 351 -5.10 -11.45 17.22
C GLU A 351 -6.02 -10.59 16.35
N PHE A 352 -6.93 -11.23 15.60
CA PHE A 352 -7.81 -10.56 14.65
C PHE A 352 -8.59 -9.38 15.24
N PRO A 353 -9.24 -9.45 16.43
CA PRO A 353 -10.01 -8.33 16.95
C PRO A 353 -9.18 -7.07 17.12
N GLU A 354 -7.95 -7.20 17.63
CA GLU A 354 -7.08 -6.04 17.82
C GLU A 354 -6.54 -5.53 16.49
N GLN A 355 -6.16 -6.41 15.56
CA GLN A 355 -5.73 -5.99 14.23
C GLN A 355 -6.85 -5.31 13.44
N PHE A 356 -8.10 -5.76 13.61
CA PHE A 356 -9.27 -5.13 12.99
C PHE A 356 -9.56 -3.75 13.58
N LYS A 357 -9.45 -3.60 14.91
CA LYS A 357 -9.55 -2.30 15.58
C LYS A 357 -8.51 -1.31 15.03
N LEU A 358 -7.25 -1.75 14.91
CA LEU A 358 -6.17 -0.92 14.35
C LEU A 358 -6.43 -0.55 12.89
N ALA A 359 -6.94 -1.47 12.07
CA ALA A 359 -7.27 -1.20 10.67
C ALA A 359 -8.39 -0.16 10.52
N ILE A 360 -9.38 -0.14 11.43
CA ILE A 360 -10.42 0.90 11.47
C ILE A 360 -9.82 2.26 11.86
N VAL A 361 -8.90 2.29 12.83
CA VAL A 361 -8.20 3.53 13.22
C VAL A 361 -7.32 4.05 12.07
N ASP A 362 -6.64 3.17 11.35
CA ASP A 362 -5.82 3.53 10.19
C ASP A 362 -6.68 4.10 9.05
N LEU A 363 -7.87 3.54 8.81
CA LEU A 363 -8.86 4.09 7.88
C LEU A 363 -9.27 5.51 8.26
N ILE A 364 -9.57 5.76 9.55
CA ILE A 364 -9.91 7.10 10.04
C ILE A 364 -8.74 8.08 9.82
N GLN A 365 -7.51 7.66 10.09
CA GLN A 365 -6.33 8.49 9.83
C GLN A 365 -6.20 8.83 8.34
N ASP A 366 -6.36 7.83 7.46
CA ASP A 366 -6.31 8.00 6.01
C ASP A 366 -7.38 8.96 5.49
N LYS A 367 -8.58 8.96 6.08
CA LYS A 367 -9.63 9.95 5.81
C LYS A 367 -9.16 11.37 6.14
N PHE A 368 -8.55 11.59 7.31
CA PHE A 368 -8.05 12.92 7.69
C PHE A 368 -6.88 13.38 6.82
N VAL A 369 -5.99 12.46 6.40
CA VAL A 369 -4.91 12.79 5.46
C VAL A 369 -5.48 13.17 4.09
N ALA A 370 -6.49 12.44 3.59
CA ALA A 370 -7.15 12.78 2.34
C ALA A 370 -7.84 14.15 2.39
N GLN A 371 -8.55 14.46 3.48
CA GLN A 371 -9.13 15.80 3.71
C GLN A 371 -8.06 16.89 3.75
N ALA A 372 -6.89 16.63 4.37
CA ALA A 372 -5.79 17.58 4.40
C ALA A 372 -5.18 17.79 3.00
N ALA A 373 -5.12 16.76 2.17
CA ALA A 373 -4.69 16.84 0.78
C ALA A 373 -5.70 17.64 -0.09
N GLU A 374 -7.00 17.39 0.09
CA GLU A 374 -8.06 18.10 -0.61
C GLU A 374 -8.08 19.60 -0.26
N LYS A 375 -7.86 19.97 1.01
CA LYS A 375 -7.71 21.38 1.42
C LYS A 375 -6.56 22.10 0.70
N LYS A 376 -5.55 21.36 0.22
CA LYS A 376 -4.44 21.88 -0.59
C LYS A 376 -4.75 21.91 -2.10
N GLY A 377 -5.96 21.52 -2.51
CA GLY A 377 -6.37 21.45 -3.91
C GLY A 377 -5.74 20.28 -4.68
N TYR A 378 -5.29 19.23 -3.99
CA TYR A 378 -4.63 18.10 -4.65
C TYR A 378 -5.60 17.22 -5.46
N ASP A 379 -6.90 17.32 -5.21
CA ASP A 379 -7.96 16.79 -6.07
C ASP A 379 -7.89 17.33 -7.50
N LYS A 380 -7.34 18.55 -7.67
CA LYS A 380 -7.25 19.24 -8.96
C LYS A 380 -5.99 18.94 -9.74
N VAL A 381 -5.01 18.26 -9.12
CA VAL A 381 -3.73 17.90 -9.77
C VAL A 381 -3.99 16.93 -10.91
N ASN A 382 -3.39 17.19 -12.07
CA ASN A 382 -3.59 16.39 -13.28
C ASN A 382 -3.25 14.91 -13.05
N LEU A 383 -2.19 14.56 -12.32
CA LEU A 383 -1.90 13.15 -11.97
C LEU A 383 -3.02 12.48 -11.17
N VAL A 384 -3.66 13.21 -10.25
CA VAL A 384 -4.80 12.70 -9.47
C VAL A 384 -6.00 12.48 -10.39
N LYS A 385 -6.35 13.47 -11.21
CA LYS A 385 -7.44 13.37 -12.20
C LYS A 385 -7.21 12.22 -13.19
N ARG A 386 -5.99 12.10 -13.72
CA ARG A 386 -5.61 11.02 -14.64
C ARG A 386 -5.70 9.64 -14.00
N ASN A 387 -5.31 9.50 -12.73
CA ASN A 387 -5.47 8.25 -12.00
C ASN A 387 -6.94 7.83 -11.88
N VAL A 388 -7.82 8.77 -11.52
CA VAL A 388 -9.26 8.53 -11.45
C VAL A 388 -9.83 8.18 -12.83
N ALA A 389 -9.47 8.93 -13.87
CA ALA A 389 -9.89 8.67 -15.24
C ALA A 389 -9.43 7.29 -15.73
N MET A 390 -8.17 6.93 -15.47
CA MET A 390 -7.62 5.61 -15.79
C MET A 390 -8.45 4.47 -15.17
N TRP A 391 -8.82 4.57 -13.89
CA TRP A 391 -9.67 3.57 -13.25
C TRP A 391 -11.11 3.58 -13.78
N ARG A 392 -11.68 4.76 -14.03
CA ARG A 392 -13.01 4.89 -14.66
C ARG A 392 -13.03 4.21 -16.03
N ASP A 393 -12.03 4.47 -16.85
CA ASP A 393 -11.92 3.89 -18.19
C ASP A 393 -11.81 2.36 -18.12
N ASN A 394 -10.94 1.85 -17.25
CA ASN A 394 -10.83 0.40 -17.06
C ASN A 394 -12.17 -0.23 -16.65
N LEU A 395 -12.90 0.36 -15.71
CA LEU A 395 -14.18 -0.18 -15.25
C LEU A 395 -15.27 -0.10 -16.33
N LEU A 396 -15.33 0.99 -17.09
CA LEU A 396 -16.24 1.15 -18.24
C LEU A 396 -15.94 0.14 -19.34
N ALA A 397 -14.67 -0.08 -19.67
CA ALA A 397 -14.26 -1.08 -20.65
C ALA A 397 -14.69 -2.49 -20.23
N LEU A 398 -14.46 -2.83 -18.95
CA LEU A 398 -14.89 -4.12 -18.40
C LEU A 398 -16.42 -4.28 -18.44
N TYR A 399 -17.16 -3.22 -18.13
CA TYR A 399 -18.61 -3.21 -18.21
C TYR A 399 -19.11 -3.42 -19.64
N GLY A 400 -18.63 -2.62 -20.59
CA GLY A 400 -19.01 -2.73 -22.01
C GLY A 400 -18.68 -4.11 -22.58
N ARG A 401 -17.45 -4.59 -22.39
CA ARG A 401 -17.04 -5.94 -22.82
C ARG A 401 -17.93 -7.02 -22.21
N ASN A 402 -18.19 -6.97 -20.91
CA ASN A 402 -18.99 -7.99 -20.25
C ASN A 402 -20.45 -7.96 -20.72
N LYS A 403 -21.01 -6.78 -20.99
CA LYS A 403 -22.35 -6.63 -21.57
C LYS A 403 -22.43 -7.25 -22.97
N PHE A 404 -21.43 -7.00 -23.82
CA PHE A 404 -21.34 -7.62 -25.14
C PHE A 404 -21.17 -9.15 -25.07
N LEU A 405 -20.26 -9.63 -24.22
CA LEU A 405 -20.05 -11.07 -24.03
C LEU A 405 -21.29 -11.78 -23.47
N ASP A 406 -22.06 -11.11 -22.61
CA ASP A 406 -23.36 -11.60 -22.14
C ASP A 406 -24.36 -11.69 -23.29
N SER A 407 -24.44 -10.67 -24.18
CA SER A 407 -25.38 -10.69 -25.31
C SER A 407 -25.11 -11.79 -26.33
N ILE A 408 -23.88 -12.28 -26.43
CA ILE A 408 -23.52 -13.41 -27.32
C ILE A 408 -23.37 -14.74 -26.56
N GLY A 409 -23.71 -14.78 -25.27
CA GLY A 409 -23.64 -16.01 -24.45
C GLY A 409 -22.22 -16.53 -24.17
N LYS A 410 -21.17 -15.72 -24.39
CA LYS A 410 -19.76 -16.13 -24.26
C LYS A 410 -19.04 -15.60 -23.02
N LYS A 411 -19.73 -14.91 -22.10
CA LYS A 411 -19.09 -14.37 -20.89
C LYS A 411 -18.42 -15.43 -20.03
N ASP A 412 -19.11 -16.53 -19.72
CA ASP A 412 -18.53 -17.59 -18.89
C ASP A 412 -17.39 -18.31 -19.62
N ALA A 413 -17.47 -18.44 -20.95
CA ALA A 413 -16.40 -18.99 -21.78
C ALA A 413 -15.15 -18.09 -21.79
N PHE A 414 -15.32 -16.76 -21.82
CA PHE A 414 -14.23 -15.81 -21.77
C PHE A 414 -13.37 -16.00 -20.51
N TYR A 415 -13.98 -16.21 -19.34
CA TYR A 415 -13.21 -16.41 -18.10
C TYR A 415 -12.53 -17.78 -18.01
N LYS A 416 -12.95 -18.76 -18.83
CA LYS A 416 -12.31 -20.09 -18.92
C LYS A 416 -11.17 -20.10 -19.94
N ASP A 417 -11.36 -19.49 -21.10
CA ASP A 417 -10.37 -19.40 -22.19
C ASP A 417 -10.43 -18.03 -22.87
N GLN A 418 -9.71 -17.07 -22.28
CA GLN A 418 -9.68 -15.69 -22.76
C GLN A 418 -9.10 -15.56 -24.17
N SER A 419 -8.10 -16.37 -24.51
CA SER A 419 -7.36 -16.18 -25.77
C SER A 419 -8.25 -16.49 -26.97
N LYS A 420 -9.02 -17.57 -26.90
CA LYS A 420 -9.93 -17.99 -27.98
C LYS A 420 -11.06 -16.98 -28.20
N ILE A 421 -11.66 -16.47 -27.12
CA ILE A 421 -12.73 -15.47 -27.23
C ILE A 421 -12.18 -14.12 -27.69
N LEU A 422 -10.99 -13.72 -27.23
CA LEU A 422 -10.35 -12.50 -27.76
C LEU A 422 -10.13 -12.57 -29.26
N GLN A 423 -9.63 -13.70 -29.77
CA GLN A 423 -9.36 -13.87 -31.20
C GLN A 423 -10.62 -13.92 -32.07
N ASN A 424 -11.67 -14.59 -31.59
CA ASN A 424 -12.84 -14.89 -32.43
C ASN A 424 -13.98 -13.88 -32.29
N ASP A 425 -14.04 -13.14 -31.17
CA ASP A 425 -15.23 -12.34 -30.81
C ASP A 425 -14.92 -10.89 -30.41
N LEU A 426 -13.67 -10.57 -30.02
CA LEU A 426 -13.29 -9.24 -29.52
C LEU A 426 -12.15 -8.60 -30.32
N ASN A 427 -11.69 -9.26 -31.38
CA ASN A 427 -10.70 -8.75 -32.32
C ASN A 427 -11.38 -8.62 -33.69
N PRO A 428 -11.89 -7.42 -34.06
CA PRO A 428 -12.59 -7.22 -35.33
C PRO A 428 -11.69 -7.47 -36.54
#